data_AF-A0A128F8H6-F1
#
_entry.id   AF-A0A128F8H6-F1
#
_cell.length_a   1.000
_cell.length_b   1.000
_cell.length_c   1.000
_cell.angle_alpha   90.00
_cell.angle_beta   90.00
_cell.angle_gamma   90.00
#
_symmetry.space_group_name_H-M   'P 1'
#
loop_
_entity.id
_entity.type
_entity.pdbx_description
1 polymer ?
#
loop_
_entity_poly.entity_id
_entity_poly.type
_entity_poly.pdbx_seq_one_letter_code
_entity_poly.pdbx_strand_id
1 'polypeptide(L)'
;MNITDFCKVILKAPLKSVYDWSCETENAFFYLGWKGAADFKTGIVDVCSSDEQAIEKGASKQLLGKIERERNNLRDAVSAGKSIYYVLRVKQNPESDKNWGIVAKSKPMSNNTLILELADIKEHENGRITATRIDQQEARRFRLNPK
;
A
#
# COMPACT_ATOMS: atom_id res chain seq x y z
N MET A 1 14.46 -7.63 -7.60
CA MET A 1 13.53 -8.61 -7.02
C MET A 1 12.12 -8.25 -7.46
N ASN A 2 11.27 -9.20 -7.83
CA ASN A 2 9.86 -8.89 -8.14
C ASN A 2 9.07 -8.68 -6.82
N ILE A 3 7.82 -8.22 -6.91
CA ILE A 3 7.02 -7.94 -5.71
C ILE A 3 6.66 -9.20 -4.92
N THR A 4 6.39 -10.31 -5.60
CA THR A 4 6.06 -11.60 -4.95
C THR A 4 7.21 -12.11 -4.11
N ASP A 5 8.43 -12.11 -4.66
CA ASP A 5 9.66 -12.50 -3.96
C ASP A 5 9.94 -11.54 -2.80
N PHE A 6 9.72 -10.24 -2.99
CA PHE A 6 9.89 -9.25 -1.93
C PHE A 6 8.95 -9.51 -0.75
N CYS A 7 7.66 -9.71 -1.01
CA CYS A 7 6.69 -10.00 0.03
C CYS A 7 7.00 -11.32 0.76
N LYS A 8 7.36 -12.37 0.02
CA LYS A 8 7.70 -13.68 0.60
C LYS A 8 9.01 -13.66 1.41
N VAL A 9 10.07 -13.06 0.87
CA VAL A 9 11.42 -13.19 1.43
C VAL A 9 11.72 -12.12 2.46
N ILE A 10 11.32 -10.87 2.18
CA ILE A 10 11.64 -9.69 2.99
C ILE A 10 10.54 -9.42 4.02
N LEU A 11 9.27 -9.35 3.59
CA LEU A 11 8.15 -9.07 4.50
C LEU A 11 7.67 -10.31 5.26
N LYS A 12 8.06 -11.52 4.82
CA LYS A 12 7.55 -12.80 5.32
C LYS A 12 6.01 -12.92 5.23
N ALA A 13 5.42 -12.19 4.28
CA ALA A 13 3.99 -12.10 4.04
C ALA A 13 3.70 -12.46 2.56
N PRO A 14 3.64 -13.74 2.17
CA PRO A 14 3.45 -14.10 0.77
C PRO A 14 2.12 -13.58 0.22
N LEU A 15 2.14 -13.07 -1.00
CA LEU A 15 0.91 -12.66 -1.70
C LEU A 15 0.06 -13.89 -2.04
N LYS A 16 -1.26 -13.75 -1.98
CA LYS A 16 -2.20 -14.78 -2.46
C LYS A 16 -2.27 -14.75 -3.99
N SER A 17 -2.14 -13.56 -4.58
CA SER A 17 -2.08 -13.30 -6.03
C SER A 17 -1.05 -12.23 -6.38
N VAL A 18 -0.41 -12.36 -7.54
CA VAL A 18 0.58 -11.37 -8.05
C VAL A 18 -0.01 -9.98 -8.27
N TYR A 19 -1.33 -9.89 -8.37
CA TYR A 19 -2.04 -8.63 -8.53
C TYR A 19 -2.50 -8.03 -7.21
N ASP A 20 -2.29 -8.67 -6.06
CA ASP A 20 -2.76 -8.16 -4.78
C ASP A 20 -2.12 -6.82 -4.43
N TRP A 21 -2.90 -5.99 -3.74
CA TRP A 21 -2.49 -4.65 -3.30
C TRP A 21 -2.11 -4.63 -1.83
N SER A 22 -2.25 -5.76 -1.15
CA SER A 22 -1.83 -5.96 0.22
C SER A 22 -1.34 -7.39 0.42
N CYS A 23 -0.56 -7.58 1.48
CA CYS A 23 -0.24 -8.88 2.04
C CYS A 23 -0.15 -8.76 3.55
N GLU A 24 -0.24 -9.87 4.26
CA GLU A 24 -0.28 -9.84 5.72
C GLU A 24 0.41 -11.06 6.34
N THR A 25 0.78 -10.90 7.59
CA THR A 25 1.12 -11.97 8.52
C THR A 25 0.02 -12.06 9.58
N GLU A 26 0.25 -12.87 10.61
CA GLU A 26 -0.60 -12.89 11.80
C GLU A 26 -0.66 -11.50 12.47
N ASN A 27 0.47 -10.79 12.56
CA ASN A 27 0.60 -9.56 13.37
C ASN A 27 0.69 -8.27 12.55
N ALA A 28 0.91 -8.37 11.23
CA ALA A 28 1.19 -7.20 10.40
C ALA A 28 0.38 -7.22 9.09
N PHE A 29 -0.05 -6.04 8.65
CA PHE A 29 -0.69 -5.81 7.36
C PHE A 29 0.15 -4.83 6.55
N PHE A 30 0.51 -5.24 5.33
CA PHE A 30 1.34 -4.46 4.42
C PHE A 30 0.52 -4.02 3.21
N TYR A 31 0.21 -2.73 3.15
CA TYR A 31 -0.36 -2.12 1.96
C TYR A 31 0.75 -1.88 0.92
N LEU A 32 0.58 -2.44 -0.27
CA LEU A 32 1.51 -2.31 -1.39
C LEU A 32 1.06 -1.14 -2.26
N GLY A 33 1.60 0.05 -1.99
CA GLY A 33 1.16 1.29 -2.61
C GLY A 33 2.22 1.98 -3.44
N TRP A 34 2.00 3.26 -3.77
CA TRP A 34 2.89 4.03 -4.65
C TRP A 34 3.53 5.19 -3.90
N LYS A 35 4.79 5.52 -4.24
CA LYS A 35 5.56 6.57 -3.57
C LYS A 35 4.84 7.93 -3.47
N GLY A 36 4.04 8.29 -4.48
CA GLY A 36 3.32 9.56 -4.53
C GLY A 36 2.21 9.72 -3.47
N ALA A 37 1.87 8.66 -2.74
CA ALA A 37 0.87 8.70 -1.69
C ALA A 37 1.36 9.26 -0.35
N ALA A 38 2.68 9.31 -0.13
CA ALA A 38 3.26 9.77 1.12
C ALA A 38 3.73 11.23 1.00
N ASP A 39 3.16 12.11 1.82
CA ASP A 39 3.69 13.45 2.02
C ASP A 39 4.72 13.43 3.16
N PHE A 40 5.99 13.50 2.80
CA PHE A 40 7.10 13.43 3.75
C PHE A 40 7.21 14.68 4.65
N LYS A 41 6.63 15.82 4.24
CA LYS A 41 6.65 17.06 5.03
C LYS A 41 5.63 17.01 6.16
N THR A 42 4.41 16.58 5.85
CA THR A 42 3.32 16.48 6.83
C THR A 42 3.30 15.14 7.57
N GLY A 43 3.95 14.11 7.01
CA GLY A 43 3.91 12.75 7.52
C GLY A 43 2.61 12.01 7.22
N ILE A 44 1.69 12.61 6.47
CA ILE A 44 0.42 12.00 6.11
C ILE A 44 0.62 11.06 4.91
N VAL A 45 0.02 9.88 4.96
CA VAL A 45 0.02 8.90 3.89
C VAL A 45 -1.41 8.67 3.40
N ASP A 46 -1.64 8.82 2.11
CA ASP A 46 -2.89 8.44 1.43
C ASP A 46 -2.89 6.93 1.18
N VAL A 47 -3.45 6.18 2.13
CA VAL A 47 -3.38 4.72 2.11
C VAL A 47 -4.26 4.17 1.00
N CYS A 48 -5.47 4.70 0.86
CA CYS A 48 -6.41 4.29 -0.16
C CYS A 48 -7.24 5.49 -0.64
N SER A 49 -7.23 5.75 -1.95
CA SER A 49 -7.97 6.87 -2.58
C SER A 49 -9.49 6.73 -2.44
N SER A 50 -10.20 7.85 -2.54
CA SER A 50 -11.68 7.89 -2.63
C SER A 50 -12.21 7.31 -3.94
N ASP A 51 -13.49 6.95 -3.95
CA ASP A 51 -14.17 6.49 -5.17
C ASP A 51 -14.33 7.61 -6.18
N GLU A 52 -14.59 8.84 -5.72
CA GLU A 52 -14.65 10.03 -6.56
C GLU A 52 -13.36 10.23 -7.35
N GLN A 53 -12.21 10.21 -6.66
CA GLN A 53 -10.90 10.35 -7.32
C GLN A 53 -10.65 9.21 -8.31
N ALA A 54 -11.03 7.99 -7.96
CA ALA A 54 -10.86 6.84 -8.83
C ALA A 54 -11.71 6.99 -10.11
N ILE A 55 -12.98 7.41 -9.97
CA ILE A 55 -13.90 7.66 -11.09
C ILE A 55 -13.37 8.80 -11.97
N GLU A 56 -12.95 9.92 -11.38
CA GLU A 56 -12.37 11.06 -12.11
C GLU A 56 -11.14 10.65 -12.92
N LYS A 57 -10.33 9.73 -12.39
CA LYS A 57 -9.15 9.19 -13.09
C LYS A 57 -9.47 8.02 -14.03
N GLY A 58 -10.74 7.71 -14.29
CA GLY A 58 -11.13 6.69 -15.25
C GLY A 58 -10.93 5.24 -14.76
N ALA A 59 -11.07 4.98 -13.46
CA ALA A 59 -11.04 3.63 -12.92
C ALA A 59 -12.19 2.77 -13.48
N SER A 60 -11.89 1.51 -13.80
CA SER A 60 -12.91 0.54 -14.21
C SER A 60 -13.75 0.08 -13.00
N LYS A 61 -14.96 -0.46 -13.25
CA LYS A 61 -15.80 -1.06 -12.19
C LYS A 61 -15.05 -2.13 -11.38
N GLN A 62 -14.21 -2.93 -12.04
CA GLN A 62 -13.38 -3.93 -11.37
C GLN A 62 -12.34 -3.29 -10.45
N LEU A 63 -11.76 -2.16 -10.86
CA LEU A 63 -10.80 -1.42 -10.04
C LEU A 63 -11.48 -0.78 -8.83
N LEU A 64 -12.68 -0.23 -8.99
CA LEU A 64 -13.48 0.31 -7.88
C LEU A 64 -13.81 -0.77 -6.84
N GLY A 65 -14.32 -1.94 -7.27
CA GLY A 65 -14.59 -3.05 -6.35
C GLY A 65 -13.32 -3.58 -5.66
N LYS A 66 -12.16 -3.44 -6.31
CA LYS A 66 -10.87 -3.78 -5.68
C LYS A 66 -10.46 -2.75 -4.64
N ILE A 67 -10.63 -1.46 -4.91
CA ILE A 67 -10.36 -0.38 -3.95
C ILE A 67 -11.20 -0.61 -2.69
N GLU A 68 -12.50 -0.84 -2.86
CA GLU A 68 -13.42 -1.13 -1.75
C GLU A 68 -12.97 -2.35 -0.94
N ARG A 69 -12.59 -3.44 -1.60
CA ARG A 69 -12.07 -4.63 -0.93
C ARG A 69 -10.81 -4.35 -0.12
N GLU A 70 -9.87 -3.56 -0.64
CA GLU A 70 -8.66 -3.21 0.11
C GLU A 70 -8.96 -2.29 1.30
N ARG A 71 -9.97 -1.42 1.22
CA ARG A 71 -10.45 -0.65 2.38
C ARG A 71 -10.98 -1.58 3.46
N ASN A 72 -11.80 -2.58 3.10
CA ASN A 72 -12.31 -3.56 4.04
C ASN A 72 -11.19 -4.39 4.69
N ASN A 73 -10.24 -4.89 3.88
CA ASN A 73 -9.08 -5.61 4.41
C ASN A 73 -8.28 -4.77 5.43
N LEU A 74 -8.12 -3.48 5.17
CA LEU A 74 -7.44 -2.57 6.09
C LEU A 74 -8.25 -2.36 7.38
N ARG A 75 -9.57 -2.19 7.29
CA ARG A 75 -10.45 -2.08 8.47
C ARG A 75 -10.39 -3.35 9.33
N ASP A 76 -10.40 -4.51 8.70
CA ASP A 76 -10.30 -5.80 9.39
C ASP A 76 -8.94 -5.95 10.09
N ALA A 77 -7.85 -5.56 9.42
CA ALA A 77 -6.51 -5.59 10.01
C ALA A 77 -6.38 -4.63 11.21
N VAL A 78 -6.94 -3.42 11.11
CA VAL A 78 -6.98 -2.45 12.21
C VAL A 78 -7.80 -3.01 13.38
N SER A 79 -8.97 -3.57 13.11
CA SER A 79 -9.84 -4.16 14.13
C SER A 79 -9.20 -5.37 14.81
N ALA A 80 -8.38 -6.13 14.09
CA ALA A 80 -7.57 -7.22 14.61
C ALA A 80 -6.31 -6.76 15.37
N GLY A 81 -6.05 -5.46 15.48
CA GLY A 81 -4.89 -4.91 16.19
C GLY A 81 -3.55 -5.16 15.49
N LYS A 82 -3.56 -5.39 14.18
CA LYS A 82 -2.32 -5.60 13.42
C LYS A 82 -1.53 -4.30 13.27
N SER A 83 -0.21 -4.43 13.21
CA SER A 83 0.67 -3.34 12.79
C SER A 83 0.46 -3.02 11.32
N ILE A 84 0.26 -1.75 10.97
CA ILE A 84 -0.06 -1.34 9.61
C ILE A 84 1.17 -0.71 8.95
N TYR A 85 1.54 -1.22 7.78
CA TYR A 85 2.69 -0.76 7.01
C TYR A 85 2.31 -0.38 5.58
N TYR A 86 3.00 0.61 5.02
CA TYR A 86 2.89 1.01 3.62
C TYR A 86 4.21 0.82 2.89
N VAL A 87 4.21 -0.03 1.87
CA VAL A 87 5.38 -0.32 1.04
C VAL A 87 5.42 0.64 -0.14
N LEU A 88 6.41 1.53 -0.19
CA LEU A 88 6.52 2.55 -1.24
C LEU A 88 7.08 1.98 -2.53
N ARG A 89 6.21 1.68 -3.50
CA ARG A 89 6.62 1.25 -4.85
C ARG A 89 6.85 2.44 -5.77
N VAL A 90 7.73 2.26 -6.75
CA VAL A 90 8.00 3.24 -7.81
C VAL A 90 7.38 2.75 -9.11
N LYS A 91 6.60 3.61 -9.78
CA LYS A 91 6.00 3.30 -11.08
C LYS A 91 7.07 3.32 -12.20
N GLN A 92 6.90 2.43 -13.17
CA GLN A 92 7.64 2.48 -14.44
C GLN A 92 6.97 3.45 -15.42
N ASN A 93 5.64 3.51 -15.39
CA ASN A 93 4.80 4.25 -16.34
C ASN A 93 3.96 5.33 -15.62
N PRO A 94 4.49 6.57 -15.51
CA PRO A 94 3.90 7.64 -14.70
C PRO A 94 2.60 8.21 -15.27
N GLU A 95 2.27 7.97 -16.54
CA GLU A 95 1.00 8.36 -17.14
C GLU A 95 -0.22 7.75 -16.41
N SER A 96 -0.02 6.62 -15.72
CA SER A 96 -1.02 5.99 -14.85
C SER A 96 -1.35 6.81 -13.58
N ASP A 97 -0.66 7.92 -13.30
CA ASP A 97 -1.03 8.84 -12.22
C ASP A 97 -2.24 9.70 -12.59
N LYS A 98 -2.42 9.96 -13.90
CA LYS A 98 -3.50 10.78 -14.46
C LYS A 98 -4.66 9.95 -14.99
N ASN A 99 -4.41 8.74 -15.47
CA ASN A 99 -5.43 7.84 -15.99
C ASN A 99 -5.25 6.42 -15.41
N TRP A 100 -6.16 6.03 -14.53
CA TRP A 100 -6.17 4.75 -13.83
C TRP A 100 -6.74 3.60 -14.67
N GLY A 101 -7.25 3.87 -15.87
CA GLY A 101 -7.46 2.86 -16.90
C GLY A 101 -6.16 2.28 -17.43
N ILE A 102 -5.02 2.96 -17.24
CA ILE A 102 -3.70 2.45 -17.58
C ILE A 102 -3.15 1.63 -16.40
N VAL A 103 -2.84 0.36 -16.64
CA VAL A 103 -2.25 -0.52 -15.63
C VAL A 103 -0.90 0.02 -15.18
N ALA A 104 -0.79 0.38 -13.90
CA ALA A 104 0.47 0.79 -13.29
C ALA A 104 1.41 -0.42 -13.12
N LYS A 105 2.63 -0.30 -13.64
CA LYS A 105 3.71 -1.30 -13.53
C LYS A 105 4.74 -0.84 -12.52
N SER A 106 5.15 -1.71 -11.61
CA SER A 106 6.18 -1.41 -10.62
C SER A 106 7.58 -1.60 -11.21
N LYS A 107 8.52 -0.75 -10.80
CA LYS A 107 9.95 -1.06 -10.94
C LYS A 107 10.28 -2.28 -10.07
N PRO A 108 11.32 -3.07 -10.42
CA PRO A 108 11.82 -4.11 -9.55
C PRO A 108 12.12 -3.57 -8.15
N MET A 109 11.70 -4.31 -7.13
CA MET A 109 11.92 -3.98 -5.73
C MET A 109 13.40 -4.21 -5.38
N SER A 110 13.92 -3.36 -4.50
CA SER A 110 15.28 -3.45 -3.96
C SER A 110 15.27 -3.50 -2.43
N ASN A 111 16.40 -3.84 -1.84
CA ASN A 111 16.61 -3.79 -0.39
C ASN A 111 16.52 -2.37 0.20
N ASN A 112 16.61 -1.34 -0.65
CA ASN A 112 16.48 0.07 -0.29
C ASN A 112 15.04 0.59 -0.45
N THR A 113 14.08 -0.30 -0.77
CA THR A 113 12.66 0.05 -0.74
C THR A 113 12.31 0.58 0.65
N LEU A 114 11.57 1.68 0.72
CA LEU A 114 11.09 2.24 1.98
C LEU A 114 9.75 1.61 2.37
N ILE A 115 9.64 1.29 3.65
CA ILE A 115 8.43 0.80 4.30
C ILE A 115 8.10 1.80 5.41
N LEU A 116 6.86 2.30 5.40
CA LEU A 116 6.36 3.27 6.36
C LEU A 116 5.50 2.53 7.37
N GLU A 117 5.74 2.74 8.66
CA GLU A 117 4.81 2.31 9.71
C GLU A 117 3.77 3.39 9.92
N LEU A 118 2.51 2.96 10.03
CA LEU A 118 1.35 3.83 10.04
C LEU A 118 0.57 3.69 11.35
N ALA A 119 0.12 4.82 11.88
CA ALA A 119 -0.83 4.93 12.98
C ALA A 119 -1.95 5.91 12.62
N ASP A 120 -2.91 6.06 13.53
CA ASP A 120 -4.04 6.99 13.39
C ASP A 120 -4.75 6.85 12.04
N ILE A 121 -5.12 5.63 11.67
CA ILE A 121 -5.84 5.35 10.42
C ILE A 121 -7.19 6.07 10.48
N LYS A 122 -7.41 6.99 9.55
CA LYS A 122 -8.63 7.81 9.43
C LYS A 122 -9.30 7.55 8.12
N GLU A 123 -10.57 7.18 8.20
CA GLU A 123 -11.46 7.11 7.07
C GLU A 123 -12.23 8.42 6.92
N HIS A 124 -12.34 8.90 5.69
CA HIS A 124 -13.08 10.10 5.33
C HIS A 124 -14.42 9.71 4.70
N GLU A 125 -15.40 10.62 4.74
CA GLU A 125 -16.77 10.37 4.24
C GLU A 125 -16.81 9.94 2.76
N ASN A 126 -15.83 10.35 1.96
CA ASN A 126 -15.70 9.98 0.55
C ASN A 126 -14.99 8.62 0.32
N GLY A 127 -14.79 7.83 1.37
CA GLY A 127 -14.14 6.53 1.34
C GLY A 127 -12.61 6.59 1.25
N ARG A 128 -12.00 7.79 1.21
CA ARG A 128 -10.55 7.90 1.31
C ARG A 128 -10.07 7.42 2.68
N ILE A 129 -8.92 6.75 2.72
CA ILE A 129 -8.25 6.39 3.97
C ILE A 129 -6.87 7.05 4.01
N THR A 130 -6.62 7.81 5.08
CA THR A 130 -5.32 8.42 5.36
C THR A 130 -4.76 7.90 6.68
N ALA A 131 -3.44 7.98 6.84
CA ALA A 131 -2.76 7.59 8.06
C ALA A 131 -1.61 8.54 8.40
N THR A 132 -1.23 8.57 9.67
CA THR A 132 -0.03 9.25 10.14
C THR A 132 1.15 8.28 10.06
N ARG A 133 2.23 8.66 9.37
CA ARG A 133 3.50 7.93 9.43
C ARG A 133 4.15 8.16 10.78
N ILE A 134 4.43 7.06 11.50
CA ILE A 134 5.12 7.09 12.79
C ILE A 134 6.56 6.60 12.73
N ASP A 135 6.89 5.74 11.76
CA ASP A 135 8.26 5.30 11.51
C ASP A 135 8.52 5.08 10.01
N GLN A 136 9.80 5.05 9.63
CA GLN A 136 10.27 4.76 8.29
C GLN A 136 11.49 3.86 8.34
N GLN A 137 11.41 2.74 7.64
CA GLN A 137 12.50 1.77 7.60
C GLN A 137 12.82 1.37 6.16
N GLU A 138 14.09 1.07 5.92
CA GLU A 138 14.50 0.40 4.70
C GLU A 138 14.15 -1.09 4.78
N ALA A 139 13.68 -1.66 3.68
CA ALA A 139 13.25 -3.05 3.62
C ALA A 139 14.33 -4.05 4.05
N ARG A 140 15.63 -3.73 3.86
CA ARG A 140 16.72 -4.56 4.38
C ARG A 140 16.68 -4.77 5.90
N ARG A 141 16.08 -3.85 6.66
CA ARG A 141 15.96 -3.95 8.13
C ARG A 141 14.90 -4.97 8.54
N PHE A 142 13.81 -5.09 7.78
CA PHE A 142 12.78 -6.13 7.98
C PHE A 142 13.32 -7.55 7.80
N ARG A 143 14.35 -7.73 6.95
CA ARG A 143 15.01 -9.02 6.78
C ARG A 143 15.76 -9.48 8.05
N LEU A 144 16.23 -8.53 8.86
CA LEU A 144 17.15 -8.79 9.97
C LEU A 144 16.43 -8.90 11.33
N ASN A 145 15.31 -8.20 11.51
CA ASN A 145 14.44 -8.29 12.68
C ASN A 145 13.00 -8.02 12.25
N PRO A 146 12.21 -9.04 11.88
CA PRO A 146 10.77 -8.87 11.75
C PRO A 146 10.21 -8.64 13.17
N LYS A 147 9.87 -7.39 13.48
CA LYS A 147 9.08 -7.07 14.67
C LYS A 147 7.64 -7.51 14.45
#